data_AF-A0A949LT35-F1
#
_entry.id   AF-A0A949LT35-F1
#
_cell.length_a   1.000
_cell.length_b   1.000
_cell.length_c   1.000
_cell.angle_alpha   90.00
_cell.angle_beta   90.00
_cell.angle_gamma   90.00
#
_symmetry.space_group_name_H-M   'P 1'
#
loop_
_entity.id
_entity.type
_entity.pdbx_description
1 polymer ?
#
loop_
_entity_poly.entity_id
_entity_poly.type
_entity_poly.pdbx_seq_one_letter_code
_entity_poly.pdbx_strand_id
1 'polypeptide(L)'
;MGWERAGWAGAAAVWFAASLACAQTPALPSAIYVVRADRWSASDEREYGRFIAELGESGCVTVNACLHDLRNPYRGSDPPGVVFESDCADFPYVLRFYFAWKRGLPFSYESDVEPRGAGGDLRYDFIGNAVAGRIDVKGGVKSGYEILNELRDAVSSATYRIQPDLEEPYEQDFYSPAITPKAIRPGTVIYDPNGHLAIVWRVDPDGRIQYIDAHPDFTVTRGFYDLRFVRAYPGMGAGFKNWRPQRLVGAARLPDGTLAGGHIVLAADKDIPDFSTEQFYGNGPKPADDKDWSKGVFTLNKEKLDYYDFVRAEMAGGRLAFDPLREVADMVDSNCSDLHYRVLAVDLAIQAGLNRLPEPDRLPPNIYGTEGDWETYSTPSRDARLKTAFKELRDTVARFMGMYRRHDKKLSYRGKDLAADMLAVYERHAARCRITYTRSDGSKVALGYEQLRRRLFDLSFDPYQCAERRWGAISGEEFAPCPDNTLKTAWYEAERNLRNQIDRTYEVPMDFTLAELKTPGPGKGVPYPPDTDVIAYLTAQIHPAQTGAASGF
;
A
#
# COMPACT_ATOMS: atom_id res chain seq x y z
N MET A 1 -94.02 36.43 25.33
CA MET A 1 -94.32 35.73 26.59
C MET A 1 -93.80 34.32 26.41
N GLY A 2 -92.69 33.97 27.04
CA GLY A 2 -92.74 33.40 28.38
C GLY A 2 -92.88 31.87 28.28
N TRP A 3 -91.84 31.20 28.79
CA TRP A 3 -91.92 29.94 29.54
C TRP A 3 -92.01 28.61 28.76
N GLU A 4 -91.00 27.74 28.96
CA GLU A 4 -90.97 26.60 29.92
C GLU A 4 -91.90 25.48 29.44
N ARG A 5 -91.60 24.18 29.45
CA ARG A 5 -90.77 23.22 30.21
C ARG A 5 -91.01 21.89 29.44
N ALA A 6 -90.37 20.75 29.59
CA ALA A 6 -89.34 20.17 30.43
C ALA A 6 -88.96 18.86 29.72
N GLY A 7 -87.79 18.30 30.01
CA GLY A 7 -87.43 16.98 29.52
C GLY A 7 -86.00 16.62 29.90
N TRP A 8 -85.80 16.23 31.14
CA TRP A 8 -84.58 15.55 31.60
C TRP A 8 -84.80 14.03 31.53
N ALA A 9 -83.88 13.33 30.87
CA ALA A 9 -83.08 12.21 31.43
C ALA A 9 -82.60 11.27 30.30
N GLY A 10 -81.29 11.00 30.25
CA GLY A 10 -80.75 9.89 29.45
C GLY A 10 -79.27 9.97 29.04
N ALA A 11 -78.38 9.77 30.02
CA ALA A 11 -77.02 9.19 29.93
C ALA A 11 -76.04 9.64 28.81
N ALA A 12 -75.02 10.42 29.19
CA ALA A 12 -73.82 10.67 28.38
C ALA A 12 -72.70 9.68 28.75
N ALA A 13 -72.23 8.91 27.75
CA ALA A 13 -70.99 8.14 27.83
C ALA A 13 -69.82 8.99 27.32
N VAL A 14 -68.81 9.14 28.16
CA VAL A 14 -67.59 9.93 27.94
C VAL A 14 -66.65 9.18 27.00
N TRP A 15 -66.27 9.78 25.87
CA TRP A 15 -65.17 9.33 25.02
C TRP A 15 -63.88 10.08 25.39
N PHE A 16 -62.88 9.36 25.88
CA PHE A 16 -61.50 9.86 26.03
C PHE A 16 -60.82 9.82 24.66
N ALA A 17 -60.51 10.98 24.09
CA ALA A 17 -59.61 11.09 22.94
C ALA A 17 -58.16 11.12 23.46
N ALA A 18 -57.43 10.03 23.27
CA ALA A 18 -55.98 9.99 23.50
C ALA A 18 -55.26 10.60 22.30
N SER A 19 -54.66 11.77 22.48
CA SER A 19 -53.76 12.39 21.52
C SER A 19 -52.44 11.62 21.47
N LEU A 20 -52.28 10.77 20.45
CA LEU A 20 -50.97 10.20 20.10
C LEU A 20 -50.07 11.31 19.55
N ALA A 21 -49.13 11.77 20.37
CA ALA A 21 -47.96 12.48 19.88
C ALA A 21 -47.08 11.46 19.13
N CYS A 22 -47.07 11.53 17.79
CA CYS A 22 -46.07 10.85 16.98
C CYS A 22 -44.70 11.42 17.35
N ALA A 23 -43.92 10.66 18.12
CA ALA A 23 -42.48 10.83 18.18
C ALA A 23 -41.94 10.59 16.77
N GLN A 24 -41.51 11.64 16.08
CA GLN A 24 -40.80 11.52 14.82
C GLN A 24 -39.51 10.74 15.10
N THR A 25 -39.38 9.56 14.51
CA THR A 25 -38.09 8.89 14.39
C THR A 25 -37.14 9.86 13.70
N PRO A 26 -35.95 10.15 14.23
CA PRO A 26 -34.99 10.97 13.52
C PRO A 26 -34.73 10.31 12.16
N ALA A 27 -34.98 11.05 11.08
CA ALA A 27 -34.66 10.60 9.75
C ALA A 27 -33.18 10.23 9.71
N LEU A 28 -32.85 9.05 9.17
CA LEU A 28 -31.46 8.70 8.92
C LEU A 28 -30.83 9.84 8.10
N PRO A 29 -29.65 10.34 8.47
CA PRO A 29 -28.98 11.35 7.67
C PRO A 29 -28.88 10.86 6.23
N SER A 30 -29.33 11.68 5.29
CA SER A 30 -29.34 11.34 3.87
C SER A 30 -27.93 10.94 3.44
N ALA A 31 -27.81 9.77 2.80
CA ALA A 31 -26.54 9.30 2.26
C ALA A 31 -26.08 10.12 1.04
N ILE A 32 -26.89 11.08 0.59
CA ILE A 32 -26.56 11.99 -0.52
C ILE A 32 -25.31 12.80 -0.19
N TYR A 33 -24.41 12.87 -1.16
CA TYR A 33 -23.22 13.72 -1.07
C TYR A 33 -23.60 15.19 -1.25
N VAL A 34 -23.15 16.06 -0.34
CA VAL A 34 -23.61 17.44 -0.23
C VAL A 34 -22.43 18.38 0.02
N VAL A 35 -22.21 19.35 -0.87
CA VAL A 35 -21.08 20.29 -0.79
C VAL A 35 -21.49 21.55 -0.04
N ARG A 36 -20.65 22.04 0.88
CA ARG A 36 -20.89 23.22 1.73
C ARG A 36 -19.80 24.28 1.59
N ALA A 37 -18.60 23.85 1.22
CA ALA A 37 -17.45 24.72 1.00
C ALA A 37 -17.07 24.76 -0.49
N ASP A 38 -16.51 25.89 -0.92
CA ASP A 38 -16.01 26.05 -2.29
C ASP A 38 -14.58 25.54 -2.47
N ARG A 39 -13.90 25.12 -1.39
CA ARG A 39 -12.53 24.62 -1.40
C ARG A 39 -12.22 23.84 -0.13
N TRP A 40 -11.12 23.10 -0.14
CA TRP A 40 -10.50 22.56 1.07
C TRP A 40 -9.71 23.66 1.77
N SER A 41 -9.95 23.88 3.07
CA SER A 41 -9.12 24.78 3.87
C SER A 41 -7.87 24.07 4.38
N ALA A 42 -6.88 24.85 4.82
CA ALA A 42 -5.73 24.29 5.53
C ALA A 42 -6.12 23.53 6.81
N SER A 43 -7.29 23.82 7.41
CA SER A 43 -7.79 23.03 8.54
C SER A 43 -8.32 21.67 8.10
N ASP A 44 -9.09 21.63 7.01
CA ASP A 44 -9.61 20.38 6.45
C ASP A 44 -8.46 19.44 6.05
N GLU A 45 -7.40 19.99 5.47
CA GLU A 45 -6.17 19.25 5.16
C GLU A 45 -5.49 18.63 6.38
N ARG A 46 -5.47 19.34 7.52
CA ARG A 46 -4.90 18.81 8.77
C ARG A 46 -5.83 17.76 9.41
N GLU A 47 -7.13 17.98 9.33
CA GLU A 47 -8.14 17.05 9.84
C GLU A 47 -8.16 15.75 9.02
N TYR A 48 -7.99 15.82 7.70
CA TYR A 48 -7.80 14.65 6.84
C TYR A 48 -6.53 13.89 7.24
N GLY A 49 -5.40 14.58 7.41
CA GLY A 49 -4.18 13.93 7.89
C GLY A 49 -4.37 13.25 9.26
N ARG A 50 -5.10 13.87 10.19
CA ARG A 50 -5.44 13.23 11.48
C ARG A 50 -6.30 11.99 11.31
N PHE A 51 -7.30 12.04 10.43
CA PHE A 51 -8.13 10.88 10.10
C PHE A 51 -7.29 9.71 9.59
N ILE A 52 -6.34 9.96 8.68
CA ILE A 52 -5.42 8.92 8.18
C ILE A 52 -4.49 8.40 9.28
N ALA A 53 -3.94 9.28 10.12
CA ALA A 53 -3.08 8.88 11.23
C ALA A 53 -3.81 7.97 12.22
N GLU A 54 -5.07 8.29 12.55
CA GLU A 54 -5.92 7.48 13.45
C GLU A 54 -6.27 6.11 12.86
N LEU A 55 -6.54 6.03 11.54
CA LEU A 55 -6.72 4.75 10.86
C LEU A 55 -5.43 3.92 10.88
N GLY A 56 -4.29 4.55 10.62
CA GLY A 56 -2.97 3.93 10.74
C GLY A 56 -2.73 3.35 12.14
N GLU A 57 -3.08 4.08 13.19
CA GLU A 57 -2.86 3.66 14.59
C GLU A 57 -3.85 2.58 15.07
N SER A 58 -5.00 2.39 14.39
CA SER A 58 -6.05 1.44 14.85
C SER A 58 -5.64 -0.03 14.90
N GLY A 59 -4.65 -0.45 14.11
CA GLY A 59 -4.31 -1.86 13.94
C GLY A 59 -5.33 -2.68 13.13
N CYS A 60 -6.33 -2.03 12.52
CA CYS A 60 -7.27 -2.69 11.60
C CYS A 60 -6.55 -3.44 10.47
N VAL A 61 -7.11 -4.58 10.05
CA VAL A 61 -6.47 -5.50 9.08
C VAL A 61 -7.22 -5.64 7.75
N THR A 62 -8.36 -4.96 7.59
CA THR A 62 -9.11 -4.87 6.33
C THR A 62 -9.67 -3.46 6.17
N VAL A 63 -9.92 -3.02 4.94
CA VAL A 63 -10.51 -1.70 4.64
C VAL A 63 -11.83 -1.53 5.41
N ASN A 64 -12.68 -2.55 5.38
CA ASN A 64 -13.94 -2.56 6.10
C ASN A 64 -13.76 -2.39 7.61
N ALA A 65 -12.80 -3.11 8.22
CA ALA A 65 -12.53 -2.99 9.64
C ALA A 65 -11.98 -1.58 9.99
N CYS A 66 -11.14 -1.01 9.13
CA CYS A 66 -10.60 0.34 9.33
C CYS A 66 -11.70 1.40 9.36
N LEU A 67 -12.63 1.38 8.39
CA LEU A 67 -13.70 2.38 8.33
C LEU A 67 -14.78 2.17 9.41
N HIS A 68 -14.89 0.98 10.00
CA HIS A 68 -15.75 0.74 11.16
C HIS A 68 -15.04 0.91 12.52
N ASP A 69 -13.72 1.14 12.53
CA ASP A 69 -12.94 1.25 13.76
C ASP A 69 -13.37 2.44 14.63
N LEU A 70 -13.29 2.29 15.96
CA LEU A 70 -13.66 3.34 16.91
C LEU A 70 -12.87 4.64 16.74
N ARG A 71 -11.68 4.58 16.12
CA ARG A 71 -10.86 5.74 15.78
C ARG A 71 -11.34 6.50 14.55
N ASN A 72 -12.16 5.91 13.68
CA ASN A 72 -12.86 6.66 12.64
C ASN A 72 -13.97 7.52 13.29
N PRO A 73 -13.86 8.86 13.27
CA PRO A 73 -14.88 9.74 13.87
C PRO A 73 -16.21 9.72 13.11
N TYR A 74 -16.23 9.24 11.87
CA TYR A 74 -17.41 9.26 11.01
C TYR A 74 -18.17 7.93 10.96
N ARG A 75 -17.63 6.85 11.54
CA ARG A 75 -18.24 5.50 11.48
C ARG A 75 -19.72 5.47 11.88
N GLY A 76 -20.10 6.32 12.85
CA GLY A 76 -21.47 6.35 13.39
C GLY A 76 -22.47 7.05 12.47
N SER A 77 -22.00 7.68 11.40
CA SER A 77 -22.83 8.27 10.36
C SER A 77 -23.21 7.28 9.26
N ASP A 78 -22.56 6.10 9.23
CA ASP A 78 -22.84 5.05 8.26
C ASP A 78 -23.96 4.12 8.79
N PRO A 79 -24.89 3.67 7.93
CA PRO A 79 -25.90 2.71 8.35
C PRO A 79 -25.26 1.37 8.70
N PRO A 80 -25.86 0.60 9.63
CA PRO A 80 -25.35 -0.73 9.98
C PRO A 80 -25.27 -1.65 8.75
N GLY A 81 -24.17 -2.41 8.64
CA GLY A 81 -24.01 -3.45 7.62
C GLY A 81 -23.43 -2.98 6.28
N VAL A 82 -23.07 -1.70 6.12
CA VAL A 82 -22.26 -1.26 4.98
C VAL A 82 -20.93 -1.99 4.98
N VAL A 83 -20.46 -2.35 3.77
CA VAL A 83 -19.16 -2.96 3.57
C VAL A 83 -18.30 -2.00 2.75
N PHE A 84 -17.08 -1.75 3.21
CA PHE A 84 -16.10 -0.97 2.47
C PHE A 84 -14.98 -1.86 1.96
N GLU A 85 -14.71 -1.73 0.68
CA GLU A 85 -13.74 -2.51 -0.07
C GLU A 85 -12.95 -1.57 -0.96
N SER A 86 -11.67 -1.88 -1.13
CA SER A 86 -10.72 -1.03 -1.84
C SER A 86 -9.40 -1.78 -1.95
N ASP A 87 -8.73 -1.66 -3.10
CA ASP A 87 -7.37 -2.14 -3.31
C ASP A 87 -6.35 -1.00 -3.12
N CYS A 88 -5.06 -1.25 -3.38
CA CYS A 88 -4.05 -0.21 -3.17
C CYS A 88 -4.28 1.07 -3.99
N ALA A 89 -4.83 0.97 -5.21
CA ALA A 89 -4.96 2.07 -6.14
C ALA A 89 -6.13 2.99 -5.82
N ASP A 90 -7.29 2.42 -5.50
CA ASP A 90 -8.48 3.20 -5.16
C ASP A 90 -8.49 3.63 -3.68
N PHE A 91 -7.69 3.03 -2.79
CA PHE A 91 -7.68 3.35 -1.35
C PHE A 91 -7.42 4.81 -1.01
N PRO A 92 -6.45 5.51 -1.62
CA PRO A 92 -6.30 6.95 -1.43
C PRO A 92 -7.56 7.73 -1.80
N TYR A 93 -8.18 7.42 -2.93
CA TYR A 93 -9.40 8.09 -3.42
C TYR A 93 -10.59 7.79 -2.53
N VAL A 94 -10.80 6.53 -2.15
CA VAL A 94 -11.86 6.09 -1.24
C VAL A 94 -11.76 6.83 0.09
N LEU A 95 -10.58 6.90 0.70
CA LEU A 95 -10.40 7.61 1.98
C LEU A 95 -10.55 9.13 1.83
N ARG A 96 -10.01 9.72 0.76
CA ARG A 96 -10.11 11.17 0.51
C ARG A 96 -11.55 11.58 0.25
N PHE A 97 -12.28 10.85 -0.59
CA PHE A 97 -13.68 11.13 -0.88
C PHE A 97 -14.57 10.83 0.33
N TYR A 98 -14.35 9.72 1.05
CA TYR A 98 -15.10 9.45 2.29
C TYR A 98 -14.97 10.63 3.26
N PHE A 99 -13.76 11.12 3.51
CA PHE A 99 -13.56 12.32 4.31
C PHE A 99 -14.28 13.55 3.73
N ALA A 100 -14.13 13.80 2.42
CA ALA A 100 -14.77 14.92 1.73
C ALA A 100 -16.28 14.91 1.89
N TRP A 101 -16.89 13.73 1.73
CA TRP A 101 -18.31 13.51 1.85
C TRP A 101 -18.81 13.79 3.26
N LYS A 102 -18.15 13.23 4.27
CA LYS A 102 -18.53 13.44 5.67
C LYS A 102 -18.37 14.89 6.12
N ARG A 103 -17.53 15.67 5.42
CA ARG A 103 -17.27 17.09 5.69
C ARG A 103 -17.99 18.06 4.75
N GLY A 104 -18.60 17.58 3.69
CA GLY A 104 -19.22 18.40 2.64
C GLY A 104 -18.21 19.28 1.90
N LEU A 105 -17.03 18.74 1.60
CA LEU A 105 -15.97 19.40 0.83
C LEU A 105 -16.11 19.06 -0.65
N PRO A 106 -15.70 19.94 -1.58
CA PRO A 106 -15.74 19.64 -3.02
C PRO A 106 -14.77 18.53 -3.40
N PHE A 107 -15.09 17.79 -4.46
CA PHE A 107 -14.29 16.67 -4.93
C PHE A 107 -14.42 16.50 -6.45
N SER A 108 -13.29 16.38 -7.14
CA SER A 108 -13.16 15.84 -8.49
C SER A 108 -12.04 14.80 -8.53
N TYR A 109 -12.08 13.96 -9.55
CA TYR A 109 -11.07 12.95 -9.82
C TYR A 109 -10.85 12.75 -11.32
N GLU A 110 -9.68 12.28 -11.69
CA GLU A 110 -9.36 11.73 -12.99
C GLU A 110 -10.22 10.50 -13.25
N SER A 111 -11.07 10.57 -14.28
CA SER A 111 -11.94 9.46 -14.65
C SER A 111 -11.34 8.59 -15.74
N ASP A 112 -10.34 9.09 -16.45
CA ASP A 112 -9.68 8.38 -17.55
C ASP A 112 -8.28 8.92 -17.79
N VAL A 113 -7.38 8.03 -18.21
CA VAL A 113 -6.00 8.34 -18.60
C VAL A 113 -5.65 7.64 -19.90
N GLU A 114 -4.80 8.27 -20.70
CA GLU A 114 -4.34 7.72 -21.98
C GLU A 114 -2.82 7.60 -22.03
N PRO A 115 -2.26 6.62 -22.75
CA PRO A 115 -0.82 6.42 -22.80
C PRO A 115 -0.17 7.54 -23.63
N ARG A 116 0.96 8.08 -23.16
CA ARG A 116 1.80 8.99 -23.95
C ARG A 116 2.78 8.24 -24.85
N GLY A 117 2.99 6.95 -24.58
CA GLY A 117 3.87 6.05 -25.29
C GLY A 117 3.19 5.25 -26.41
N ALA A 118 3.76 4.09 -26.73
CA ALA A 118 3.36 3.26 -27.89
C ALA A 118 2.03 2.51 -27.73
N GLY A 119 1.28 2.73 -26.63
CA GLY A 119 0.07 1.98 -26.29
C GLY A 119 0.41 0.60 -25.72
N GLY A 120 -0.19 0.27 -24.58
CA GLY A 120 0.07 -0.96 -23.81
C GLY A 120 -0.77 -0.97 -22.54
N ASP A 121 -0.42 -1.80 -21.55
CA ASP A 121 -1.04 -1.71 -20.23
C ASP A 121 -0.67 -0.37 -19.57
N LEU A 122 -1.67 0.50 -19.40
CA LEU A 122 -1.51 1.85 -18.86
C LEU A 122 -0.92 1.86 -17.44
N ARG A 123 -1.04 0.75 -16.71
CA ARG A 123 -0.47 0.61 -15.36
C ARG A 123 1.06 0.54 -15.39
N TYR A 124 1.65 0.16 -16.52
CA TYR A 124 3.08 -0.16 -16.66
C TYR A 124 3.77 0.56 -17.83
N ASP A 125 3.11 1.51 -18.49
CA ASP A 125 3.71 2.26 -19.62
C ASP A 125 4.96 3.06 -19.20
N PHE A 126 6.06 2.86 -19.90
CA PHE A 126 7.36 3.46 -19.55
C PHE A 126 7.37 5.00 -19.64
N ILE A 127 6.69 5.57 -20.63
CA ILE A 127 6.62 7.03 -20.85
C ILE A 127 5.58 7.66 -19.92
N GLY A 128 4.62 6.87 -19.46
CA GLY A 128 3.54 7.25 -18.58
C GLY A 128 2.30 7.72 -19.34
N ASN A 129 1.32 8.17 -18.57
CA ASN A 129 0.02 8.53 -19.05
C ASN A 129 -0.20 10.05 -19.02
N ALA A 130 -1.24 10.51 -19.71
CA ALA A 130 -1.82 11.83 -19.61
C ALA A 130 -3.28 11.70 -19.15
N VAL A 131 -3.78 12.72 -18.46
CA VAL A 131 -5.20 12.76 -18.09
C VAL A 131 -6.03 12.95 -19.36
N ALA A 132 -6.96 12.02 -19.62
CA ALA A 132 -7.85 12.05 -20.77
C ALA A 132 -9.26 12.54 -20.39
N GLY A 133 -9.67 12.34 -19.14
CA GLY A 133 -10.99 12.74 -18.65
C GLY A 133 -11.01 12.96 -17.15
N ARG A 134 -11.94 13.81 -16.70
CA ARG A 134 -12.13 14.15 -15.29
C ARG A 134 -13.62 14.25 -14.95
N ILE A 135 -13.99 13.84 -13.74
CA ILE A 135 -15.36 13.97 -13.21
C ILE A 135 -15.36 14.90 -12.01
N ASP A 136 -16.18 15.94 -12.10
CA ASP A 136 -16.57 16.78 -10.98
C ASP A 136 -17.77 16.16 -10.26
N VAL A 137 -17.58 15.70 -9.03
CA VAL A 137 -18.66 15.08 -8.26
C VAL A 137 -19.63 16.17 -7.81
N LYS A 138 -20.83 16.20 -8.40
CA LYS A 138 -21.85 17.21 -8.10
C LYS A 138 -22.61 16.88 -6.82
N GLY A 139 -22.68 17.86 -5.91
CA GLY A 139 -23.48 17.74 -4.69
C GLY A 139 -24.98 17.64 -4.99
N GLY A 140 -25.70 16.84 -4.21
CA GLY A 140 -27.14 16.65 -4.29
C GLY A 140 -27.61 15.63 -5.33
N VAL A 141 -26.70 15.00 -6.07
CA VAL A 141 -27.04 14.10 -7.19
C VAL A 141 -26.99 12.63 -6.80
N LYS A 142 -25.84 12.14 -6.32
CA LYS A 142 -25.60 10.74 -5.97
C LYS A 142 -25.36 10.58 -4.47
N SER A 143 -25.58 9.37 -3.98
CA SER A 143 -25.14 8.98 -2.63
C SER A 143 -23.62 8.85 -2.57
N GLY A 144 -23.06 9.05 -1.37
CA GLY A 144 -21.63 8.82 -1.16
C GLY A 144 -21.21 7.38 -1.43
N TYR A 145 -22.08 6.40 -1.17
CA TYR A 145 -21.80 4.99 -1.47
C TYR A 145 -21.74 4.69 -2.97
N GLU A 146 -22.64 5.28 -3.76
CA GLU A 146 -22.56 5.18 -5.22
C GLU A 146 -21.26 5.77 -5.75
N ILE A 147 -20.85 6.94 -5.25
CA ILE A 147 -19.60 7.59 -5.66
C ILE A 147 -18.37 6.77 -5.23
N LEU A 148 -18.40 6.15 -4.03
CA LEU A 148 -17.33 5.24 -3.61
C LEU A 148 -17.18 4.04 -4.55
N ASN A 149 -18.28 3.45 -5.03
CA ASN A 149 -18.22 2.38 -6.02
C ASN A 149 -17.69 2.88 -7.37
N GLU A 150 -18.14 4.05 -7.84
CA GLU A 150 -17.65 4.65 -9.09
C GLU A 150 -16.15 4.96 -9.05
N LEU A 151 -15.61 5.36 -7.90
CA LEU A 151 -14.16 5.57 -7.72
C LEU A 151 -13.38 4.27 -7.86
N ARG A 152 -13.87 3.17 -7.30
CA ARG A 152 -13.25 1.84 -7.41
C ARG A 152 -13.24 1.34 -8.85
N ASP A 153 -14.30 1.63 -9.60
CA ASP A 153 -14.41 1.22 -11.00
C ASP A 153 -13.55 2.07 -11.96
N ALA A 154 -13.28 3.34 -11.59
CA ALA A 154 -12.58 4.29 -12.46
C ALA A 154 -11.07 4.39 -12.18
N VAL A 155 -10.64 4.21 -10.93
CA VAL A 155 -9.25 4.44 -10.52
C VAL A 155 -8.44 3.16 -10.64
N SER A 156 -7.23 3.28 -11.20
CA SER A 156 -6.23 2.21 -11.17
C SER A 156 -4.84 2.80 -10.89
N SER A 157 -3.82 1.95 -10.78
CA SER A 157 -2.44 2.43 -10.64
C SER A 157 -1.97 3.25 -11.86
N ALA A 158 -2.65 3.17 -13.00
CA ALA A 158 -2.40 3.99 -14.19
C ALA A 158 -2.67 5.48 -13.95
N THR A 159 -3.65 5.81 -13.11
CA THR A 159 -4.04 7.18 -12.71
C THR A 159 -2.87 7.93 -12.04
N TYR A 160 -1.96 7.21 -11.41
CA TYR A 160 -0.81 7.79 -10.70
C TYR A 160 0.45 7.90 -11.57
N ARG A 161 0.46 7.23 -12.72
CA ARG A 161 1.60 7.10 -13.63
C ARG A 161 1.71 8.30 -14.58
N ILE A 162 1.79 9.49 -14.01
CA ILE A 162 1.80 10.75 -14.75
C ILE A 162 3.09 11.51 -14.45
N GLN A 163 3.69 12.05 -15.51
CA GLN A 163 4.90 12.87 -15.43
C GLN A 163 4.64 14.12 -14.56
N PRO A 164 5.56 14.51 -13.66
CA PRO A 164 5.26 15.50 -12.63
C PRO A 164 5.02 16.92 -13.13
N ASP A 165 5.54 17.30 -14.30
CA ASP A 165 5.36 18.62 -14.93
C ASP A 165 4.19 18.63 -15.95
N LEU A 166 3.42 17.54 -16.07
CA LEU A 166 2.32 17.44 -17.05
C LEU A 166 1.03 18.03 -16.47
N GLU A 167 0.57 19.12 -17.09
CA GLU A 167 -0.66 19.85 -16.69
C GLU A 167 -1.68 19.98 -17.83
N GLU A 168 -1.38 19.43 -19.01
CA GLU A 168 -2.20 19.53 -20.23
C GLU A 168 -2.48 18.13 -20.80
N PRO A 169 -3.67 17.88 -21.41
CA PRO A 169 -4.79 18.82 -21.60
C PRO A 169 -5.60 19.08 -20.32
N TYR A 170 -5.33 18.34 -19.24
CA TYR A 170 -5.92 18.56 -17.92
C TYR A 170 -4.85 18.38 -16.84
N GLU A 171 -4.99 19.11 -15.74
CA GLU A 171 -4.16 18.88 -14.57
C GLU A 171 -4.45 17.51 -13.94
N GLN A 172 -3.43 16.90 -13.37
CA GLN A 172 -3.53 15.67 -12.56
C GLN A 172 -4.05 15.93 -11.14
N ASP A 173 -4.69 14.94 -10.53
CA ASP A 173 -5.22 14.96 -9.16
C ASP A 173 -4.15 15.13 -8.09
N PHE A 174 -2.92 14.78 -8.43
CA PHE A 174 -1.77 14.84 -7.53
C PHE A 174 -0.71 15.81 -8.03
N TYR A 175 0.12 16.27 -7.10
CA TYR A 175 1.37 16.94 -7.39
C TYR A 175 2.51 16.25 -6.62
N SER A 176 3.74 16.40 -7.10
CA SER A 176 4.93 15.91 -6.42
C SER A 176 5.33 16.89 -5.32
N PRO A 177 5.30 16.50 -4.04
CA PRO A 177 5.66 17.40 -2.95
C PRO A 177 7.18 17.47 -2.74
N ALA A 178 7.63 18.59 -2.18
CA ALA A 178 8.97 18.72 -1.64
C ALA A 178 9.23 17.67 -0.54
N ILE A 179 10.44 17.15 -0.48
CA ILE A 179 10.87 16.19 0.54
C ILE A 179 11.17 16.98 1.81
N THR A 180 10.12 17.37 2.53
CA THR A 180 10.22 18.05 3.83
C THR A 180 9.18 17.50 4.83
N PRO A 181 9.42 17.57 6.15
CA PRO A 181 8.45 17.14 7.16
C PRO A 181 7.11 17.89 7.11
N LYS A 182 7.08 19.06 6.44
CA LYS A 182 5.85 19.85 6.28
C LYS A 182 5.00 19.33 5.13
N ALA A 183 5.62 18.89 4.05
CA ALA A 183 4.95 18.51 2.82
C ALA A 183 4.62 17.01 2.78
N ILE A 184 5.52 16.14 3.26
CA ILE A 184 5.25 14.70 3.44
C ILE A 184 4.65 14.50 4.82
N ARG A 185 3.37 14.14 4.86
CA ARG A 185 2.57 14.08 6.10
C ARG A 185 1.50 12.99 6.00
N PRO A 186 0.80 12.65 7.11
CA PRO A 186 -0.31 11.72 7.03
C PRO A 186 -1.32 12.13 5.94
N GLY A 187 -1.64 11.20 5.04
CA GLY A 187 -2.44 11.42 3.84
C GLY A 187 -1.65 11.67 2.55
N THR A 188 -0.33 11.82 2.60
CA THR A 188 0.55 11.77 1.42
C THR A 188 0.52 10.36 0.84
N VAL A 189 0.30 10.24 -0.47
CA VAL A 189 0.32 8.98 -1.19
C VAL A 189 1.75 8.64 -1.58
N ILE A 190 2.10 7.36 -1.55
CA ILE A 190 3.35 6.81 -2.07
C ILE A 190 2.98 5.94 -3.26
N TYR A 191 3.47 6.28 -4.43
CA TYR A 191 3.28 5.50 -5.64
C TYR A 191 4.57 4.77 -6.02
N ASP A 192 4.51 3.44 -6.04
CA ASP A 192 5.51 2.57 -6.62
C ASP A 192 5.08 2.26 -8.07
N PRO A 193 5.89 2.61 -9.09
CA PRO A 193 5.55 2.44 -10.50
C PRO A 193 5.30 0.98 -10.90
N ASN A 194 5.68 0.05 -10.03
CA ASN A 194 5.30 -1.36 -10.10
C ASN A 194 3.82 -1.64 -9.74
N GLY A 195 2.93 -0.67 -9.95
CA GLY A 195 1.49 -0.84 -9.70
C GLY A 195 1.12 -0.96 -8.22
N HIS A 196 1.90 -0.40 -7.30
CA HIS A 196 1.61 -0.48 -5.87
C HIS A 196 1.53 0.90 -5.23
N LEU A 197 0.63 1.03 -4.26
CA LEU A 197 0.32 2.29 -3.61
C LEU A 197 0.20 2.12 -2.11
N ALA A 198 0.61 3.15 -1.40
CA ALA A 198 0.48 3.26 0.04
C ALA A 198 0.15 4.69 0.45
N ILE A 199 -0.27 4.87 1.69
CA ILE A 199 -0.60 6.17 2.27
C ILE A 199 0.25 6.35 3.52
N VAL A 200 1.02 7.43 3.58
CA VAL A 200 1.72 7.84 4.79
C VAL A 200 0.70 8.05 5.90
N TRP A 201 0.89 7.44 7.06
CA TRP A 201 0.05 7.69 8.25
C TRP A 201 0.83 8.26 9.42
N ARG A 202 2.17 8.16 9.41
CA ARG A 202 3.04 8.76 10.43
C ARG A 202 4.45 8.99 9.89
N VAL A 203 5.13 10.00 10.42
CA VAL A 203 6.58 10.20 10.26
C VAL A 203 7.18 10.22 11.66
N ASP A 204 8.07 9.28 11.95
CA ASP A 204 8.74 9.14 13.24
C ASP A 204 9.82 10.24 13.41
N PRO A 205 10.22 10.60 14.65
CA PRO A 205 11.19 11.68 14.89
C PRO A 205 12.59 11.46 14.27
N ASP A 206 12.93 10.23 13.93
CA ASP A 206 14.17 9.85 13.25
C ASP A 206 14.01 9.82 11.71
N GLY A 207 12.91 10.37 11.21
CA GLY A 207 12.60 10.50 9.79
C GLY A 207 12.04 9.24 9.13
N ARG A 208 11.76 8.18 9.89
CA ARG A 208 11.13 6.98 9.32
C ARG A 208 9.67 7.27 8.97
N ILE A 209 9.32 7.06 7.71
CA ILE A 209 7.95 7.25 7.21
C ILE A 209 7.22 5.92 7.33
N GLN A 210 6.09 5.91 8.03
CA GLN A 210 5.21 4.77 8.21
C GLN A 210 4.03 4.89 7.24
N TYR A 211 3.66 3.79 6.58
CA TYR A 211 2.56 3.74 5.64
C TYR A 211 1.53 2.65 5.98
N ILE A 212 0.32 2.84 5.46
CA ILE A 212 -0.70 1.81 5.30
C ILE A 212 -0.99 1.59 3.82
N ASP A 213 -1.23 0.36 3.43
CA ASP A 213 -1.61 -0.02 2.06
C ASP A 213 -2.74 -1.03 2.12
N ALA A 214 -3.72 -0.88 1.22
CA ALA A 214 -4.75 -1.87 0.97
C ALA A 214 -4.29 -2.81 -0.15
N HIS A 215 -4.93 -3.97 -0.27
CA HIS A 215 -4.57 -4.99 -1.26
C HIS A 215 -5.80 -5.46 -2.06
N PRO A 216 -5.63 -6.18 -3.20
CA PRO A 216 -6.76 -6.69 -3.98
C PRO A 216 -7.73 -7.61 -3.20
N ASP A 217 -7.26 -8.22 -2.11
CA ASP A 217 -8.07 -9.00 -1.17
C ASP A 217 -8.69 -8.16 -0.02
N PHE A 218 -8.65 -6.83 -0.14
CA PHE A 218 -9.14 -5.81 0.80
C PHE A 218 -8.50 -5.83 2.19
N THR A 219 -7.41 -6.59 2.36
CA THR A 219 -6.60 -6.54 3.57
C THR A 219 -5.83 -5.23 3.64
N VAL A 220 -5.52 -4.76 4.86
CA VAL A 220 -4.73 -3.55 5.10
C VAL A 220 -3.48 -3.92 5.88
N THR A 221 -2.33 -3.52 5.35
CA THR A 221 -1.03 -3.75 5.96
C THR A 221 -0.36 -2.44 6.38
N ARG A 222 0.70 -2.57 7.18
CA ARG A 222 1.53 -1.47 7.67
C ARG A 222 2.98 -1.79 7.36
N GLY A 223 3.73 -0.76 7.03
CA GLY A 223 5.17 -0.86 6.86
C GLY A 223 5.83 0.51 6.95
N PHE A 224 7.11 0.55 6.61
CA PHE A 224 7.86 1.80 6.51
C PHE A 224 8.44 1.96 5.11
N TYR A 225 8.53 3.21 4.66
CA TYR A 225 9.07 3.56 3.35
C TYR A 225 10.56 3.24 3.28
N ASP A 226 10.92 2.41 2.30
CA ASP A 226 12.27 1.96 2.02
C ASP A 226 12.42 1.62 0.52
N LEU A 227 13.46 0.88 0.18
CA LEU A 227 13.78 0.51 -1.20
C LEU A 227 12.75 -0.38 -1.90
N ARG A 228 11.75 -0.91 -1.17
CA ARG A 228 10.60 -1.60 -1.78
C ARG A 228 9.77 -0.66 -2.67
N PHE A 229 9.83 0.66 -2.43
CA PHE A 229 9.25 1.69 -3.29
C PHE A 229 10.33 2.28 -4.20
N VAL A 230 10.29 1.94 -5.48
CA VAL A 230 11.39 2.27 -6.39
C VAL A 230 11.33 3.73 -6.85
N ARG A 231 12.50 4.37 -6.92
CA ARG A 231 12.68 5.63 -7.65
C ARG A 231 12.82 5.31 -9.15
N ALA A 232 12.08 6.00 -10.01
CA ALA A 232 12.02 5.66 -11.43
C ALA A 232 12.05 6.90 -12.34
N TYR A 233 12.02 6.63 -13.66
CA TYR A 233 11.94 7.65 -14.70
C TYR A 233 10.76 8.61 -14.46
N PRO A 234 10.93 9.94 -14.62
CA PRO A 234 9.90 10.94 -14.29
C PRO A 234 8.56 10.68 -14.96
N GLY A 235 8.57 10.20 -16.21
CA GLY A 235 7.34 9.83 -16.94
C GLY A 235 6.48 8.81 -16.20
N MET A 236 7.10 7.93 -15.41
CA MET A 236 6.39 6.96 -14.60
C MET A 236 5.74 7.55 -13.35
N GLY A 237 6.03 8.80 -12.95
CA GLY A 237 5.36 9.46 -11.83
C GLY A 237 5.62 8.90 -10.42
N ALA A 238 6.64 8.04 -10.25
CA ALA A 238 6.98 7.37 -8.98
C ALA A 238 7.24 8.33 -7.79
N GLY A 239 6.96 7.88 -6.58
CA GLY A 239 7.33 8.57 -5.33
C GLY A 239 6.14 9.16 -4.58
N PHE A 240 6.41 10.22 -3.80
CA PHE A 240 5.41 10.90 -2.99
C PHE A 240 4.46 11.74 -3.85
N LYS A 241 3.18 11.74 -3.48
CA LYS A 241 2.10 12.45 -4.16
C LYS A 241 1.15 13.07 -3.14
N ASN A 242 0.93 14.37 -3.25
CA ASN A 242 -0.07 15.09 -2.46
C ASN A 242 -1.25 15.49 -3.34
N TRP A 243 -2.45 15.54 -2.76
CA TRP A 243 -3.66 15.98 -3.45
C TRP A 243 -3.54 17.43 -3.93
N ARG A 244 -3.77 17.64 -5.23
CA ARG A 244 -3.78 18.97 -5.84
C ARG A 244 -4.94 19.79 -5.26
N PRO A 245 -4.70 21.05 -4.82
CA PRO A 245 -5.75 21.89 -4.27
C PRO A 245 -6.91 22.07 -5.27
N GLN A 246 -8.12 21.81 -4.80
CA GLN A 246 -9.35 21.90 -5.60
C GLN A 246 -10.19 23.10 -5.20
N ARG A 247 -10.77 23.80 -6.18
CA ARG A 247 -11.73 24.89 -5.97
C ARG A 247 -12.96 24.71 -6.84
N LEU A 248 -14.13 24.68 -6.21
CA LEU A 248 -15.41 24.74 -6.89
C LEU A 248 -15.72 26.19 -7.30
N VAL A 249 -15.90 26.40 -8.61
CA VAL A 249 -16.21 27.71 -9.20
C VAL A 249 -17.55 27.66 -9.93
N GLY A 250 -18.27 28.79 -9.94
CA GLY A 250 -19.56 28.90 -10.64
C GLY A 250 -20.72 28.13 -9.99
N ALA A 251 -20.57 27.60 -8.78
CA ALA A 251 -21.65 26.94 -8.05
C ALA A 251 -22.64 27.96 -7.44
N ALA A 252 -23.92 27.62 -7.42
CA ALA A 252 -24.96 28.40 -6.76
C ALA A 252 -25.10 27.96 -5.31
N ARG A 253 -25.22 28.93 -4.39
CA ARG A 253 -25.56 28.65 -2.99
C ARG A 253 -27.08 28.52 -2.84
N LEU A 254 -27.52 27.38 -2.34
CA LEU A 254 -28.92 27.08 -2.09
C LEU A 254 -29.39 27.65 -0.73
N PRO A 255 -30.71 27.76 -0.48
CA PRO A 255 -31.25 28.33 0.77
C PRO A 255 -30.81 27.59 2.05
N ASP A 256 -30.49 26.30 1.95
CA ASP A 256 -29.98 25.48 3.06
C ASP A 256 -28.47 25.65 3.31
N GLY A 257 -27.82 26.53 2.53
CA GLY A 257 -26.40 26.83 2.61
C GLY A 257 -25.49 25.91 1.79
N THR A 258 -26.02 24.85 1.17
CA THR A 258 -25.26 23.95 0.30
C THR A 258 -24.93 24.59 -1.05
N LEU A 259 -23.95 24.01 -1.76
CA LEU A 259 -23.52 24.43 -3.09
C LEU A 259 -23.95 23.40 -4.12
N ALA A 260 -24.53 23.88 -5.23
CA ALA A 260 -24.98 23.05 -6.35
C ALA A 260 -24.47 23.60 -7.70
N GLY A 261 -24.18 22.69 -8.63
CA GLY A 261 -23.62 23.03 -9.95
C GLY A 261 -22.15 23.44 -9.89
N GLY A 262 -21.72 24.31 -10.80
CA GLY A 262 -20.32 24.74 -10.94
C GLY A 262 -19.40 23.67 -11.56
N HIS A 263 -18.10 23.94 -11.57
CA HIS A 263 -17.05 22.98 -11.95
C HIS A 263 -15.82 23.13 -11.04
N ILE A 264 -14.98 22.09 -10.96
CA ILE A 264 -13.74 22.13 -10.18
C ILE A 264 -12.61 22.68 -11.05
N VAL A 265 -11.81 23.57 -10.47
CA VAL A 265 -10.53 24.03 -11.01
C VAL A 265 -9.44 23.57 -10.05
N LEU A 266 -8.35 23.06 -10.61
CA LEU A 266 -7.17 22.64 -9.86
C LEU A 266 -6.09 23.74 -9.87
N ALA A 267 -5.26 23.78 -8.82
CA ALA A 267 -4.13 24.69 -8.79
C ALA A 267 -3.01 24.19 -9.73
N ALA A 268 -2.45 25.07 -10.55
CA ALA A 268 -1.26 24.76 -11.33
C ALA A 268 -0.02 24.60 -10.42
N ASP A 269 0.98 23.84 -10.85
CA ASP A 269 2.20 23.53 -10.10
C ASP A 269 2.90 24.80 -9.60
N LYS A 270 2.94 25.84 -10.46
CA LYS A 270 3.52 27.16 -10.12
C LYS A 270 2.82 27.86 -8.94
N ASP A 271 1.57 27.49 -8.65
CA ASP A 271 0.74 28.07 -7.59
C ASP A 271 0.71 27.18 -6.33
N ILE A 272 1.42 26.05 -6.33
CA ILE A 272 1.54 25.11 -5.20
C ILE A 272 2.89 25.34 -4.49
N PRO A 273 2.91 25.89 -3.26
CA PRO A 273 4.15 26.35 -2.61
C PRO A 273 5.17 25.25 -2.32
N ASP A 274 4.72 24.01 -2.17
CA ASP A 274 5.53 22.84 -1.87
C ASP A 274 5.58 21.84 -3.04
N PHE A 275 5.23 22.25 -4.26
CA PHE A 275 5.54 21.46 -5.44
C PHE A 275 7.06 21.36 -5.66
N SER A 276 7.54 20.16 -5.95
CA SER A 276 8.95 19.88 -6.19
C SER A 276 9.13 18.65 -7.06
N THR A 277 10.12 18.69 -7.95
CA THR A 277 10.53 17.53 -8.75
C THR A 277 11.79 16.86 -8.21
N GLU A 278 12.25 17.25 -7.01
CA GLU A 278 13.52 16.80 -6.44
C GLU A 278 13.60 15.28 -6.25
N GLN A 279 12.47 14.61 -5.96
CA GLN A 279 12.45 13.16 -5.80
C GLN A 279 12.89 12.41 -7.07
N PHE A 280 12.73 13.03 -8.24
CA PHE A 280 13.16 12.47 -9.52
C PHE A 280 14.60 12.88 -9.86
N TYR A 281 14.86 14.20 -9.84
CA TYR A 281 16.08 14.79 -10.42
C TYR A 281 17.16 15.14 -9.39
N GLY A 282 16.91 14.90 -8.10
CA GLY A 282 17.77 15.35 -7.02
C GLY A 282 17.57 16.82 -6.66
N ASN A 283 18.29 17.30 -5.66
CA ASN A 283 18.25 18.68 -5.18
C ASN A 283 19.40 19.55 -5.74
N GLY A 284 20.01 19.09 -6.83
CA GLY A 284 20.94 19.86 -7.66
C GLY A 284 20.25 20.49 -8.87
N PRO A 285 21.00 20.97 -9.87
CA PRO A 285 20.42 21.44 -11.13
C PRO A 285 19.62 20.33 -11.82
N LYS A 286 18.35 20.61 -12.16
CA LYS A 286 17.51 19.70 -12.96
C LYS A 286 18.19 19.45 -14.32
N PRO A 287 18.39 18.19 -14.74
CA PRO A 287 18.85 17.87 -16.09
C PRO A 287 17.95 18.48 -17.17
N ALA A 288 18.52 18.78 -18.34
CA ALA A 288 17.76 19.32 -19.46
C ALA A 288 16.85 18.28 -20.15
N ASP A 289 17.16 16.99 -20.01
CA ASP A 289 16.45 15.87 -20.62
C ASP A 289 16.11 14.84 -19.53
N ASP A 290 14.85 14.40 -19.50
CA ASP A 290 14.34 13.44 -18.52
C ASP A 290 15.12 12.12 -18.52
N LYS A 291 15.73 11.71 -19.63
CA LYS A 291 16.57 10.49 -19.67
C LYS A 291 17.75 10.53 -18.71
N ASP A 292 18.18 11.73 -18.32
CA ASP A 292 19.30 11.98 -17.42
C ASP A 292 18.88 12.09 -15.94
N TRP A 293 17.60 11.85 -15.61
CA TRP A 293 17.05 11.92 -14.24
C TRP A 293 17.89 11.15 -13.21
N SER A 294 18.40 9.98 -13.58
CA SER A 294 19.15 9.09 -12.69
C SER A 294 20.50 9.67 -12.28
N LYS A 295 21.04 10.65 -13.02
CA LYS A 295 22.26 11.39 -12.70
C LYS A 295 22.05 12.41 -11.58
N GLY A 296 20.79 12.69 -11.20
CA GLY A 296 20.42 13.55 -10.10
C GLY A 296 21.15 13.21 -8.81
N VAL A 297 21.62 14.24 -8.10
CA VAL A 297 22.33 14.08 -6.82
C VAL A 297 21.47 14.56 -5.67
N PHE A 298 21.54 13.82 -4.57
CA PHE A 298 20.91 14.19 -3.30
C PHE A 298 22.00 14.59 -2.33
N THR A 299 22.00 15.87 -1.96
CA THR A 299 23.03 16.44 -1.09
C THR A 299 22.41 17.06 0.14
N LEU A 300 22.87 16.68 1.31
CA LEU A 300 22.46 17.29 2.58
C LEU A 300 23.72 17.64 3.37
N ASN A 301 23.81 18.88 3.88
CA ASN A 301 24.99 19.36 4.62
C ASN A 301 26.31 19.18 3.86
N LYS A 302 26.30 19.37 2.53
CA LYS A 302 27.44 19.15 1.59
C LYS A 302 27.89 17.69 1.45
N GLU A 303 27.13 16.74 1.98
CA GLU A 303 27.37 15.32 1.81
C GLU A 303 26.40 14.74 0.79
N LYS A 304 26.92 13.95 -0.16
CA LYS A 304 26.09 13.17 -1.09
C LYS A 304 25.52 11.95 -0.35
N LEU A 305 24.20 11.80 -0.41
CA LEU A 305 23.48 10.65 0.15
C LEU A 305 22.88 9.82 -0.99
N ASP A 306 22.58 8.54 -0.69
CA ASP A 306 21.61 7.83 -1.50
C ASP A 306 20.21 8.42 -1.28
N TYR A 307 19.28 8.12 -2.18
CA TYR A 307 17.95 8.72 -2.17
C TYR A 307 17.16 8.42 -0.88
N TYR A 308 17.21 7.20 -0.38
CA TYR A 308 16.42 6.79 0.79
C TYR A 308 17.00 7.37 2.09
N ASP A 309 18.34 7.41 2.19
CA ASP A 309 19.06 8.13 3.24
C ASP A 309 18.73 9.63 3.22
N PHE A 310 18.67 10.24 2.04
CA PHE A 310 18.30 11.65 1.89
C PHE A 310 16.88 11.90 2.38
N VAL A 311 15.90 11.11 1.91
CA VAL A 311 14.50 11.20 2.37
C VAL A 311 14.41 11.09 3.88
N ARG A 312 15.04 10.05 4.46
CA ARG A 312 15.03 9.85 5.92
C ARG A 312 15.69 11.02 6.65
N ALA A 313 16.80 11.53 6.15
CA ALA A 313 17.51 12.64 6.77
C ALA A 313 16.72 13.96 6.75
N GLU A 314 16.08 14.28 5.62
CA GLU A 314 15.18 15.43 5.50
C GLU A 314 13.99 15.29 6.45
N MET A 315 13.37 14.10 6.50
CA MET A 315 12.26 13.83 7.42
C MET A 315 12.67 13.93 8.90
N ALA A 316 13.94 13.64 9.22
CA ALA A 316 14.52 13.77 10.56
C ALA A 316 14.96 15.21 10.90
N GLY A 317 14.62 16.20 10.07
CA GLY A 317 15.01 17.61 10.29
C GLY A 317 16.47 17.90 9.92
N GLY A 318 17.00 17.21 8.92
CA GLY A 318 18.33 17.44 8.36
C GLY A 318 19.47 16.67 9.02
N ARG A 319 19.16 15.65 9.86
CA ARG A 319 20.15 14.82 10.53
C ARG A 319 19.83 13.34 10.38
N LEU A 320 20.70 12.63 9.65
CA LEU A 320 20.64 11.18 9.54
C LEU A 320 21.36 10.51 10.70
N ALA A 321 20.65 9.66 11.45
CA ALA A 321 21.23 8.82 12.49
C ALA A 321 20.53 7.46 12.51
N PHE A 322 21.33 6.39 12.62
CA PHE A 322 20.85 5.01 12.71
C PHE A 322 21.21 4.45 14.08
N ASP A 323 20.22 3.88 14.77
CA ASP A 323 20.48 2.98 15.90
C ASP A 323 20.49 1.55 15.33
N PRO A 324 21.66 0.95 15.08
CA PRO A 324 21.73 -0.32 14.34
C PRO A 324 20.98 -1.46 15.04
N LEU A 325 20.89 -1.44 16.37
CA LEU A 325 20.17 -2.47 17.10
C LEU A 325 18.66 -2.31 16.91
N ARG A 326 18.16 -1.08 16.98
CA ARG A 326 16.75 -0.78 16.72
C ARG A 326 16.38 -1.06 15.27
N GLU A 327 17.21 -0.67 14.29
CA GLU A 327 16.95 -0.95 12.87
C GLU A 327 16.82 -2.46 12.61
N VAL A 328 17.75 -3.27 13.12
CA VAL A 328 17.69 -4.74 12.95
C VAL A 328 16.44 -5.32 13.60
N ALA A 329 16.09 -4.87 14.83
CA ALA A 329 14.87 -5.29 15.50
C ALA A 329 13.61 -4.98 14.66
N ASP A 330 13.48 -3.72 14.21
CA ASP A 330 12.31 -3.24 13.49
C ASP A 330 12.17 -3.93 12.11
N MET A 331 13.27 -4.21 11.43
CA MET A 331 13.27 -4.94 10.16
C MET A 331 12.90 -6.43 10.33
N VAL A 332 13.36 -7.09 11.39
CA VAL A 332 12.93 -8.47 11.69
C VAL A 332 11.43 -8.51 12.01
N ASP A 333 10.95 -7.58 12.83
CA ASP A 333 9.54 -7.47 13.20
C ASP A 333 8.68 -7.17 11.96
N SER A 334 9.12 -6.26 11.06
CA SER A 334 8.44 -5.98 9.79
C SER A 334 8.40 -7.20 8.86
N ASN A 335 9.51 -7.91 8.69
CA ASN A 335 9.54 -9.13 7.90
C ASN A 335 8.59 -10.20 8.49
N CYS A 336 8.46 -10.25 9.83
CA CYS A 336 7.49 -11.12 10.47
C CYS A 336 6.04 -10.72 10.18
N SER A 337 5.73 -9.42 10.20
CA SER A 337 4.42 -8.93 9.79
C SER A 337 4.10 -9.33 8.35
N ASP A 338 5.05 -9.18 7.42
CA ASP A 338 4.87 -9.60 6.02
C ASP A 338 4.63 -11.12 5.90
N LEU A 339 5.31 -11.94 6.71
CA LEU A 339 5.04 -13.38 6.79
C LEU A 339 3.63 -13.70 7.31
N HIS A 340 3.15 -12.97 8.32
CA HIS A 340 1.76 -13.12 8.80
C HIS A 340 0.73 -12.69 7.76
N TYR A 341 1.00 -11.62 7.01
CA TYR A 341 0.12 -11.19 5.92
C TYR A 341 0.06 -12.22 4.80
N ARG A 342 1.19 -12.87 4.52
CA ARG A 342 1.22 -13.98 3.58
C ARG A 342 0.36 -15.18 4.00
N VAL A 343 0.20 -15.44 5.31
CA VAL A 343 -0.76 -16.45 5.81
C VAL A 343 -2.16 -16.15 5.34
N LEU A 344 -2.62 -14.90 5.52
CA LEU A 344 -3.96 -14.49 5.09
C LEU A 344 -4.14 -14.67 3.58
N ALA A 345 -3.15 -14.25 2.79
CA ALA A 345 -3.16 -14.38 1.33
C ALA A 345 -3.28 -15.84 0.86
N VAL A 346 -2.47 -16.73 1.44
CA VAL A 346 -2.48 -18.15 1.10
C VAL A 346 -3.79 -18.80 1.57
N ASP A 347 -4.26 -18.49 2.78
CA ASP A 347 -5.51 -19.03 3.30
C ASP A 347 -6.71 -18.65 2.43
N LEU A 348 -6.76 -17.42 1.92
CA LEU A 348 -7.79 -16.98 0.98
C LEU A 348 -7.77 -17.79 -0.33
N ALA A 349 -6.59 -18.02 -0.91
CA ALA A 349 -6.45 -18.84 -2.12
C ALA A 349 -6.90 -20.30 -1.90
N ILE A 350 -6.54 -20.88 -0.74
CA ILE A 350 -6.95 -22.25 -0.37
C ILE A 350 -8.46 -22.33 -0.12
N GLN A 351 -9.07 -21.32 0.51
CA GLN A 351 -10.51 -21.24 0.71
C GLN A 351 -11.28 -21.12 -0.62
N ALA A 352 -10.73 -20.39 -1.58
CA ALA A 352 -11.27 -20.31 -2.94
C ALA A 352 -11.09 -21.62 -3.74
N GLY A 353 -10.23 -22.53 -3.28
CA GLY A 353 -10.08 -23.88 -3.82
C GLY A 353 -9.23 -23.99 -5.08
N LEU A 354 -8.44 -22.96 -5.41
CA LEU A 354 -7.58 -22.93 -6.61
C LEU A 354 -6.56 -24.07 -6.61
N ASN A 355 -6.06 -24.45 -5.44
CA ASN A 355 -5.15 -25.58 -5.27
C ASN A 355 -5.75 -26.94 -5.69
N ARG A 356 -7.07 -27.04 -5.88
CA ARG A 356 -7.77 -28.26 -6.35
C ARG A 356 -8.00 -28.27 -7.86
N LEU A 357 -7.78 -27.15 -8.53
CA LEU A 357 -7.92 -27.03 -9.98
C LEU A 357 -6.65 -27.55 -10.67
N PRO A 358 -6.74 -28.00 -11.93
CA PRO A 358 -5.55 -28.27 -12.74
C PRO A 358 -4.76 -26.99 -13.01
N GLU A 359 -3.44 -27.13 -13.22
CA GLU A 359 -2.60 -26.03 -13.71
C GLU A 359 -3.09 -25.55 -15.08
N PRO A 360 -3.02 -24.24 -15.37
CA PRO A 360 -3.25 -23.74 -16.71
C PRO A 360 -2.17 -24.22 -17.68
N ASP A 361 -2.47 -24.14 -18.99
CA ASP A 361 -1.51 -24.53 -20.04
C ASP A 361 -0.29 -23.59 -20.11
N ARG A 362 -0.41 -22.38 -19.56
CA ARG A 362 0.61 -21.33 -19.53
C ARG A 362 0.42 -20.40 -18.33
N LEU A 363 1.50 -19.72 -17.94
CA LEU A 363 1.45 -18.59 -17.03
C LEU A 363 0.65 -17.42 -17.62
N PRO A 364 0.18 -16.48 -16.77
CA PRO A 364 -0.39 -15.21 -17.26
C PRO A 364 0.63 -14.40 -18.08
N PRO A 365 0.17 -13.39 -18.86
CA PRO A 365 1.03 -12.45 -19.59
C PRO A 365 2.19 -11.88 -18.78
N ASN A 366 1.95 -11.58 -17.50
CA ASN A 366 2.97 -11.25 -16.53
C ASN A 366 2.54 -11.74 -15.15
N ILE A 367 3.41 -12.40 -14.39
CA ILE A 367 3.01 -12.94 -13.07
C ILE A 367 2.83 -11.85 -12.03
N TYR A 368 3.48 -10.69 -12.18
CA TYR A 368 3.43 -9.60 -11.20
C TYR A 368 2.25 -8.66 -11.40
N GLY A 369 1.83 -8.47 -12.66
CA GLY A 369 0.69 -7.62 -13.03
C GLY A 369 -0.20 -8.34 -14.04
N THR A 370 -1.37 -8.80 -13.59
CA THR A 370 -2.33 -9.51 -14.43
C THR A 370 -3.75 -9.19 -13.97
N GLU A 371 -4.71 -10.02 -14.37
CA GLU A 371 -6.12 -9.96 -13.97
C GLU A 371 -6.60 -11.36 -13.54
N GLY A 372 -7.82 -11.41 -12.99
CA GLY A 372 -8.51 -12.65 -12.64
C GLY A 372 -7.95 -13.38 -11.42
N ASP A 373 -8.03 -14.71 -11.44
CA ASP A 373 -7.63 -15.58 -10.32
C ASP A 373 -6.17 -15.38 -9.91
N TRP A 374 -5.28 -15.19 -10.88
CA TRP A 374 -3.88 -14.97 -10.59
C TRP A 374 -3.66 -13.63 -9.86
N GLU A 375 -4.28 -12.54 -10.32
CA GLU A 375 -4.18 -11.23 -9.65
C GLU A 375 -4.70 -11.31 -8.20
N THR A 376 -5.77 -12.07 -7.98
CA THR A 376 -6.45 -12.14 -6.69
C THR A 376 -5.74 -13.06 -5.68
N TYR A 377 -5.25 -14.23 -6.13
CA TYR A 377 -4.88 -15.33 -5.22
C TYR A 377 -3.41 -15.78 -5.33
N SER A 378 -2.70 -15.37 -6.40
CA SER A 378 -1.26 -15.58 -6.46
C SER A 378 -0.54 -14.63 -5.49
N THR A 379 0.73 -14.92 -5.19
CA THR A 379 1.55 -14.04 -4.32
C THR A 379 2.89 -13.56 -4.90
N PRO A 380 3.16 -13.56 -6.22
CA PRO A 380 4.51 -13.27 -6.75
C PRO A 380 4.99 -11.86 -6.42
N SER A 381 4.12 -10.84 -6.50
CA SER A 381 4.45 -9.47 -6.15
C SER A 381 4.68 -9.29 -4.64
N ARG A 382 3.85 -9.93 -3.80
CA ARG A 382 4.03 -9.95 -2.34
C ARG A 382 5.31 -10.69 -1.94
N ASP A 383 5.57 -11.84 -2.56
CA ASP A 383 6.74 -12.69 -2.30
C ASP A 383 8.04 -12.01 -2.76
N ALA A 384 8.01 -11.28 -3.88
CA ALA A 384 9.14 -10.46 -4.33
C ALA A 384 9.46 -9.34 -3.32
N ARG A 385 8.43 -8.61 -2.84
CA ARG A 385 8.60 -7.60 -1.76
C ARG A 385 9.15 -8.21 -0.48
N LEU A 386 8.61 -9.36 -0.06
CA LEU A 386 9.10 -10.11 1.11
C LEU A 386 10.58 -10.48 0.95
N LYS A 387 10.96 -11.04 -0.20
CA LYS A 387 12.35 -11.43 -0.48
C LYS A 387 13.30 -10.23 -0.49
N THR A 388 12.87 -9.12 -1.08
CA THR A 388 13.59 -7.85 -1.05
C THR A 388 13.81 -7.36 0.38
N ALA A 389 12.81 -7.45 1.26
CA ALA A 389 12.94 -7.07 2.67
C ALA A 389 13.94 -7.95 3.45
N PHE A 390 13.95 -9.26 3.20
CA PHE A 390 14.96 -10.17 3.76
C PHE A 390 16.37 -9.88 3.26
N LYS A 391 16.53 -9.56 1.97
CA LYS A 391 17.81 -9.15 1.38
C LYS A 391 18.30 -7.82 1.95
N GLU A 392 17.40 -6.85 2.07
CA GLU A 392 17.69 -5.53 2.63
C GLU A 392 18.14 -5.63 4.09
N LEU A 393 17.50 -6.47 4.90
CA LEU A 393 17.95 -6.72 6.28
C LEU A 393 19.40 -7.20 6.32
N ARG A 394 19.75 -8.18 5.48
CA ARG A 394 21.13 -8.68 5.37
C ARG A 394 22.10 -7.59 4.93
N ASP A 395 21.74 -6.79 3.93
CA ASP A 395 22.60 -5.72 3.40
C ASP A 395 22.77 -4.58 4.39
N THR A 396 21.71 -4.21 5.11
CA THR A 396 21.71 -3.17 6.13
C THR A 396 22.60 -3.56 7.31
N VAL A 397 22.53 -4.83 7.76
CA VAL A 397 23.47 -5.38 8.75
C VAL A 397 24.92 -5.25 8.28
N ALA A 398 25.20 -5.62 7.02
CA ALA A 398 26.54 -5.48 6.44
C ALA A 398 27.00 -4.02 6.32
N ARG A 399 26.08 -3.12 5.95
CA ARG A 399 26.30 -1.68 5.90
C ARG A 399 26.66 -1.12 7.28
N PHE A 400 25.92 -1.48 8.33
CA PHE A 400 26.23 -1.04 9.70
C PHE A 400 27.58 -1.55 10.18
N MET A 401 27.96 -2.79 9.85
CA MET A 401 29.32 -3.27 10.13
C MET A 401 30.39 -2.44 9.40
N GLY A 402 30.13 -2.05 8.14
CA GLY A 402 30.99 -1.13 7.40
C GLY A 402 31.12 0.25 8.05
N MET A 403 29.99 0.83 8.48
CA MET A 403 29.93 2.11 9.17
C MET A 403 30.67 2.07 10.51
N TYR A 404 30.49 0.99 11.28
CA TYR A 404 31.14 0.80 12.58
C TYR A 404 32.66 0.76 12.46
N ARG A 405 33.20 0.00 11.49
CA ARG A 405 34.66 -0.06 11.24
C ARG A 405 35.27 1.28 10.86
N ARG A 406 34.49 2.18 10.25
CA ARG A 406 34.93 3.52 9.85
C ARG A 406 34.60 4.60 10.88
N HIS A 407 34.01 4.24 12.03
CA HIS A 407 33.52 5.19 13.02
C HIS A 407 32.59 6.27 12.42
N ASP A 408 31.67 5.83 11.56
CA ASP A 408 30.72 6.74 10.91
C ASP A 408 29.84 7.43 11.95
N LYS A 409 29.81 8.77 11.93
CA LYS A 409 29.07 9.60 12.88
C LYS A 409 27.55 9.41 12.79
N LYS A 410 27.04 8.87 11.68
CA LYS A 410 25.62 8.55 11.52
C LYS A 410 25.22 7.28 12.27
N LEU A 411 26.18 6.45 12.69
CA LEU A 411 25.90 5.24 13.45
C LEU A 411 25.89 5.53 14.95
N SER A 412 24.71 5.55 15.56
CA SER A 412 24.52 5.76 16.99
C SER A 412 24.62 4.43 17.74
N TYR A 413 25.85 3.98 18.02
CA TYR A 413 26.10 2.76 18.79
C TYR A 413 27.19 2.99 19.85
N ARG A 414 26.98 2.45 21.06
CA ARG A 414 27.86 2.66 22.23
C ARG A 414 28.44 1.36 22.82
N GLY A 415 28.04 0.20 22.29
CA GLY A 415 28.57 -1.09 22.73
C GLY A 415 29.98 -1.34 22.20
N LYS A 416 30.54 -2.51 22.52
CA LYS A 416 31.92 -2.90 22.16
C LYS A 416 31.99 -3.86 20.99
N ASP A 417 30.95 -4.66 20.79
CA ASP A 417 30.88 -5.70 19.77
C ASP A 417 29.55 -5.59 19.03
N LEU A 418 29.54 -4.77 17.98
CA LEU A 418 28.34 -4.53 17.20
C LEU A 418 27.82 -5.82 16.55
N ALA A 419 28.70 -6.74 16.15
CA ALA A 419 28.29 -7.96 15.48
C ALA A 419 27.54 -8.89 16.45
N ALA A 420 28.11 -9.10 17.65
CA ALA A 420 27.46 -9.88 18.69
C ALA A 420 26.14 -9.24 19.17
N ASP A 421 26.11 -7.92 19.35
CA ASP A 421 24.91 -7.22 19.78
C ASP A 421 23.80 -7.26 18.73
N MET A 422 24.11 -7.04 17.44
CA MET A 422 23.13 -7.19 16.36
C MET A 422 22.62 -8.62 16.25
N LEU A 423 23.49 -9.63 16.41
CA LEU A 423 23.09 -11.04 16.37
C LEU A 423 22.14 -11.37 17.51
N ALA A 424 22.45 -10.93 18.73
CA ALA A 424 21.58 -11.14 19.88
C ALA A 424 20.21 -10.45 19.73
N VAL A 425 20.17 -9.26 19.13
CA VAL A 425 18.90 -8.58 18.80
C VAL A 425 18.14 -9.35 17.73
N TYR A 426 18.80 -9.73 16.64
CA TYR A 426 18.19 -10.50 15.57
C TYR A 426 17.56 -11.79 16.09
N GLU A 427 18.32 -12.62 16.82
CA GLU A 427 17.86 -13.89 17.37
C GLU A 427 16.66 -13.72 18.31
N ARG A 428 16.70 -12.69 19.17
CA ARG A 428 15.61 -12.39 20.10
C ARG A 428 14.30 -12.06 19.38
N HIS A 429 14.37 -11.25 18.32
CA HIS A 429 13.18 -10.87 17.55
C HIS A 429 12.71 -12.02 16.65
N ALA A 430 13.63 -12.72 15.98
CA ALA A 430 13.34 -13.89 15.15
C ALA A 430 12.66 -15.01 15.96
N ALA A 431 13.08 -15.23 17.21
CA ALA A 431 12.48 -16.23 18.09
C ALA A 431 11.01 -15.94 18.49
N ARG A 432 10.60 -14.66 18.44
CA ARG A 432 9.21 -14.25 18.73
C ARG A 432 8.29 -14.45 17.52
N CYS A 433 8.85 -14.49 16.32
CA CYS A 433 8.09 -14.65 15.10
C CYS A 433 7.73 -16.12 14.85
N ARG A 434 6.44 -16.43 14.91
CA ARG A 434 5.90 -17.74 14.56
C ARG A 434 4.63 -17.56 13.74
N ILE A 435 4.62 -18.16 12.55
CA ILE A 435 3.40 -18.29 11.77
C ILE A 435 2.85 -19.70 11.91
N THR A 436 1.57 -19.88 11.62
CA THR A 436 0.94 -21.19 11.51
C THR A 436 0.14 -21.23 10.23
N TYR A 437 0.33 -22.28 9.43
CA TYR A 437 -0.50 -22.52 8.25
C TYR A 437 -1.20 -23.87 8.38
N THR A 438 -2.29 -24.02 7.62
CA THR A 438 -3.08 -25.25 7.58
C THR A 438 -2.67 -26.09 6.38
N ARG A 439 -2.27 -27.34 6.62
CA ARG A 439 -1.93 -28.33 5.59
C ARG A 439 -3.16 -28.81 4.83
N SER A 440 -2.94 -29.49 3.73
CA SER A 440 -3.98 -30.07 2.86
C SER A 440 -4.86 -31.10 3.59
N ASP A 441 -4.35 -31.76 4.64
CA ASP A 441 -5.12 -32.66 5.52
C ASP A 441 -5.85 -31.95 6.70
N GLY A 442 -5.78 -30.62 6.77
CA GLY A 442 -6.39 -29.80 7.83
C GLY A 442 -5.57 -29.70 9.12
N SER A 443 -4.46 -30.42 9.24
CA SER A 443 -3.56 -30.28 10.38
C SER A 443 -2.71 -29.00 10.27
N LYS A 444 -2.19 -28.52 11.40
CA LYS A 444 -1.49 -27.22 11.47
C LYS A 444 0.01 -27.40 11.63
N VAL A 445 0.78 -26.58 10.91
CA VAL A 445 2.24 -26.53 11.02
C VAL A 445 2.66 -25.14 11.46
N ALA A 446 3.48 -25.08 12.51
CA ALA A 446 4.05 -23.83 13.00
C ALA A 446 5.49 -23.68 12.48
N LEU A 447 5.77 -22.56 11.81
CA LEU A 447 7.09 -22.24 11.26
C LEU A 447 7.68 -21.03 11.99
N GLY A 448 8.97 -21.11 12.33
CA GLY A 448 9.72 -19.98 12.88
C GLY A 448 10.36 -19.12 11.79
N TYR A 449 10.78 -17.90 12.13
CA TYR A 449 11.41 -16.95 11.20
C TYR A 449 12.57 -17.55 10.40
N GLU A 450 13.53 -18.19 11.06
CA GLU A 450 14.70 -18.77 10.38
C GLU A 450 14.36 -19.96 9.48
N GLN A 451 13.32 -20.72 9.83
CA GLN A 451 12.84 -21.81 8.97
C GLN A 451 12.24 -21.24 7.68
N LEU A 452 11.49 -20.14 7.79
CA LEU A 452 10.93 -19.42 6.66
C LEU A 452 12.01 -18.77 5.80
N ARG A 453 13.01 -18.13 6.41
CA ARG A 453 14.15 -17.55 5.69
C ARG A 453 14.88 -18.60 4.85
N ARG A 454 15.15 -19.79 5.41
CA ARG A 454 15.84 -20.88 4.69
C ARG A 454 15.05 -21.41 3.51
N ARG A 455 13.71 -21.39 3.60
CA ARG A 455 12.79 -21.86 2.55
C ARG A 455 12.24 -20.72 1.69
N LEU A 456 12.73 -19.50 1.85
CA LEU A 456 12.15 -18.28 1.28
C LEU A 456 12.00 -18.35 -0.25
N PHE A 457 12.94 -19.02 -0.91
CA PHE A 457 12.96 -19.21 -2.37
C PHE A 457 12.34 -20.55 -2.82
N ASP A 458 11.85 -21.35 -1.87
CA ASP A 458 11.05 -22.55 -2.10
C ASP A 458 9.54 -22.25 -1.95
N LEU A 459 9.16 -21.09 -1.39
CA LEU A 459 7.77 -20.65 -1.28
C LEU A 459 7.13 -20.50 -2.66
N SER A 460 6.12 -21.32 -2.96
CA SER A 460 5.35 -21.17 -4.19
C SER A 460 4.47 -19.92 -4.13
N PHE A 461 4.54 -19.10 -5.19
CA PHE A 461 3.61 -17.99 -5.43
C PHE A 461 2.37 -18.41 -6.23
N ASP A 462 2.42 -19.58 -6.88
CA ASP A 462 1.43 -20.10 -7.80
C ASP A 462 0.20 -20.63 -7.03
N PRO A 463 -1.01 -20.08 -7.27
CA PRO A 463 -2.22 -20.39 -6.49
C PRO A 463 -2.76 -21.80 -6.71
N TYR A 464 -2.28 -22.50 -7.73
CA TYR A 464 -2.67 -23.87 -8.01
C TYR A 464 -1.87 -24.89 -7.19
N GLN A 465 -0.75 -24.51 -6.58
CA GLN A 465 0.04 -25.42 -5.74
C GLN A 465 -0.63 -25.70 -4.38
N CYS A 466 -0.38 -26.88 -3.82
CA CYS A 466 -0.84 -27.25 -2.48
C CYS A 466 -0.28 -26.33 -1.38
N ALA A 467 -0.98 -26.27 -0.23
CA ALA A 467 -0.61 -25.42 0.90
C ALA A 467 0.84 -25.66 1.38
N GLU A 468 1.31 -26.90 1.31
CA GLU A 468 2.67 -27.30 1.66
C GLU A 468 3.72 -26.61 0.77
N ARG A 469 3.55 -26.63 -0.55
CA ARG A 469 4.47 -25.94 -1.49
C ARG A 469 4.36 -24.43 -1.36
N ARG A 470 3.16 -23.90 -1.08
CA ARG A 470 2.97 -22.49 -0.75
C ARG A 470 3.82 -22.07 0.46
N TRP A 471 4.18 -22.99 1.35
CA TRP A 471 5.04 -22.76 2.52
C TRP A 471 6.43 -23.43 2.42
N GLY A 472 6.85 -23.80 1.21
CA GLY A 472 8.21 -24.27 0.91
C GLY A 472 8.52 -25.68 1.41
N ALA A 473 7.50 -26.46 1.78
CA ALA A 473 7.68 -27.88 2.04
C ALA A 473 7.73 -28.64 0.70
N ILE A 474 8.79 -29.42 0.51
CA ILE A 474 9.06 -30.16 -0.75
C ILE A 474 9.28 -31.66 -0.53
N SER A 475 9.40 -32.10 0.72
CA SER A 475 9.60 -33.51 1.10
C SER A 475 9.31 -33.73 2.59
N GLY A 476 9.28 -35.01 3.01
CA GLY A 476 9.09 -35.40 4.41
C GLY A 476 7.64 -35.35 4.89
N GLU A 477 7.45 -35.51 6.21
CA GLU A 477 6.13 -35.60 6.84
C GLU A 477 5.28 -34.34 6.66
N GLU A 478 5.92 -33.16 6.62
CA GLU A 478 5.25 -31.89 6.36
C GLU A 478 4.59 -31.87 4.98
N PHE A 479 5.28 -32.41 3.96
CA PHE A 479 4.85 -32.43 2.57
C PHE A 479 3.92 -33.59 2.21
N ALA A 480 3.94 -34.69 2.97
CA ALA A 480 3.20 -35.92 2.67
C ALA A 480 1.70 -35.73 2.35
N PRO A 481 0.96 -34.77 2.95
CA PRO A 481 -0.45 -34.54 2.62
C PRO A 481 -0.70 -33.79 1.31
N CYS A 482 0.33 -33.26 0.64
CA CYS A 482 0.18 -32.46 -0.57
C CYS A 482 -0.42 -33.29 -1.73
N PRO A 483 -1.59 -32.91 -2.29
CA PRO A 483 -2.24 -33.67 -3.35
C PRO A 483 -1.69 -33.38 -4.76
N ASP A 484 -0.63 -32.57 -4.88
CA ASP A 484 -0.10 -32.16 -6.18
C ASP A 484 0.43 -33.35 -6.98
N ASN A 485 -0.05 -33.47 -8.21
CA ASN A 485 0.33 -34.54 -9.12
C ASN A 485 1.67 -34.24 -9.84
N THR A 486 2.06 -35.13 -10.76
CA THR A 486 3.28 -34.97 -11.56
C THR A 486 3.31 -33.67 -12.38
N LEU A 487 2.16 -33.21 -12.88
CA LEU A 487 2.07 -31.98 -13.67
C LEU A 487 2.35 -30.75 -12.78
N LYS A 488 1.67 -30.65 -11.63
CA LYS A 488 1.91 -29.58 -10.65
C LYS A 488 3.34 -29.56 -10.13
N THR A 489 3.90 -30.74 -9.90
CA THR A 489 5.32 -30.87 -9.52
C THR A 489 6.25 -30.32 -10.61
N ALA A 490 5.98 -30.60 -11.88
CA ALA A 490 6.78 -30.09 -12.99
C ALA A 490 6.68 -28.56 -13.11
N TRP A 491 5.50 -27.98 -12.89
CA TRP A 491 5.31 -26.52 -12.82
C TRP A 491 6.12 -25.90 -11.69
N TYR A 492 5.96 -26.42 -10.47
CA TYR A 492 6.73 -25.96 -9.33
C TYR A 492 8.25 -26.01 -9.62
N GLU A 493 8.77 -27.07 -10.22
CA GLU A 493 10.20 -27.16 -10.56
C GLU A 493 10.62 -26.13 -11.62
N ALA A 494 9.83 -25.96 -12.68
CA ALA A 494 10.12 -25.03 -13.78
C ALA A 494 10.10 -23.55 -13.33
N GLU A 495 9.27 -23.22 -12.35
CA GLU A 495 9.16 -21.86 -11.78
C GLU A 495 10.30 -21.50 -10.81
N ARG A 496 11.28 -22.39 -10.56
CA ARG A 496 12.36 -22.15 -9.58
C ARG A 496 13.08 -20.82 -9.80
N ASN A 497 13.39 -20.50 -11.05
CA ASN A 497 14.12 -19.28 -11.37
C ASN A 497 13.27 -18.02 -11.10
N LEU A 498 11.96 -18.09 -11.38
CA LEU A 498 11.01 -17.02 -11.02
C LEU A 498 10.94 -16.85 -9.51
N ARG A 499 10.94 -17.94 -8.74
CA ARG A 499 10.98 -17.85 -7.27
C ARG A 499 12.27 -17.26 -6.72
N ASN A 500 13.41 -17.44 -7.39
CA ASN A 500 14.67 -16.82 -6.98
C ASN A 500 14.72 -15.31 -7.23
N GLN A 501 13.90 -14.80 -8.15
CA GLN A 501 13.86 -13.37 -8.50
C GLN A 501 13.20 -12.56 -7.38
N ILE A 502 13.81 -11.42 -7.05
CA ILE A 502 13.30 -10.47 -6.05
C ILE A 502 12.81 -9.16 -6.68
N ASP A 503 13.28 -8.85 -7.90
CA ASP A 503 12.84 -7.71 -8.68
C ASP A 503 11.51 -8.02 -9.37
N ARG A 504 10.62 -7.03 -9.44
CA ARG A 504 9.37 -7.15 -10.19
C ARG A 504 9.56 -6.51 -11.56
N THR A 505 9.28 -7.26 -12.62
CA THR A 505 9.53 -6.86 -14.02
C THR A 505 8.21 -6.90 -14.78
N TYR A 506 7.41 -5.84 -14.64
CA TYR A 506 6.04 -5.76 -15.18
C TYR A 506 6.00 -5.57 -16.70
N GLU A 507 7.08 -5.04 -17.27
CA GLU A 507 7.27 -4.77 -18.69
C GLU A 507 7.73 -6.00 -19.49
N VAL A 508 8.06 -7.09 -18.82
CA VAL A 508 8.61 -8.30 -19.45
C VAL A 508 7.51 -9.35 -19.64
N PRO A 509 7.34 -9.92 -20.84
CA PRO A 509 6.40 -11.03 -21.04
C PRO A 509 6.79 -12.27 -20.25
N MET A 510 5.80 -12.93 -19.65
CA MET A 510 5.95 -14.14 -18.83
C MET A 510 4.94 -15.24 -19.14
N ASP A 511 4.19 -15.18 -20.24
CA ASP A 511 3.15 -16.15 -20.66
C ASP A 511 3.71 -17.49 -21.17
N PHE A 512 4.68 -18.02 -20.43
CA PHE A 512 5.40 -19.22 -20.78
C PHE A 512 4.56 -20.46 -20.49
N THR A 513 4.64 -21.40 -21.41
CA THR A 513 4.28 -22.80 -21.16
C THR A 513 5.30 -23.47 -20.24
N LEU A 514 4.91 -24.60 -19.63
CA LEU A 514 5.82 -25.43 -18.85
C LEU A 514 7.11 -25.80 -19.59
N ALA A 515 7.03 -26.09 -20.89
CA ALA A 515 8.19 -26.47 -21.69
C ALA A 515 9.16 -25.29 -21.89
N GLU A 516 8.63 -24.09 -22.09
CA GLU A 516 9.42 -22.88 -22.28
C GLU A 516 10.14 -22.46 -20.99
N LEU A 517 9.49 -22.58 -19.83
CA LEU A 517 10.09 -22.21 -18.53
C LEU A 517 11.32 -23.03 -18.16
N LYS A 518 11.42 -24.28 -18.63
CA LYS A 518 12.54 -25.18 -18.33
C LYS A 518 13.89 -24.69 -18.86
N THR A 519 13.88 -23.72 -19.79
CA THR A 519 15.10 -23.13 -20.35
C THR A 519 15.23 -21.68 -19.88
N PRO A 520 16.35 -21.29 -19.23
CA PRO A 520 16.57 -19.92 -18.80
C PRO A 520 16.47 -18.91 -19.95
N GLY A 521 16.06 -17.68 -19.63
CA GLY A 521 15.94 -16.61 -20.61
C GLY A 521 15.28 -15.36 -20.02
N PRO A 522 15.13 -14.29 -20.82
CA PRO A 522 14.42 -13.08 -20.40
C PRO A 522 13.02 -13.41 -19.87
N GLY A 523 12.63 -12.77 -18.77
CA GLY A 523 11.32 -12.98 -18.13
C GLY A 523 11.18 -14.26 -17.30
N LYS A 524 12.19 -15.15 -17.29
CA LYS A 524 12.11 -16.47 -16.63
C LYS A 524 12.83 -16.52 -15.28
N GLY A 525 13.07 -15.36 -14.66
CA GLY A 525 13.73 -15.28 -13.36
C GLY A 525 15.25 -15.46 -13.40
N VAL A 526 15.83 -15.68 -12.22
CA VAL A 526 17.30 -15.78 -12.03
C VAL A 526 17.70 -17.18 -11.52
N PRO A 527 18.87 -17.71 -11.91
CA PRO A 527 19.25 -19.08 -11.54
C PRO A 527 19.60 -19.24 -10.06
N TYR A 528 20.06 -18.18 -9.39
CA TYR A 528 20.50 -18.24 -8.01
C TYR A 528 19.77 -17.19 -7.17
N PRO A 529 19.27 -17.56 -5.99
CA PRO A 529 18.68 -16.59 -5.07
C PRO A 529 19.78 -15.72 -4.45
N PRO A 530 19.46 -14.47 -4.06
CA PRO A 530 20.38 -13.62 -3.32
C PRO A 530 20.60 -14.11 -1.88
N ASP A 531 21.75 -13.75 -1.29
CA ASP A 531 22.07 -14.06 0.11
C ASP A 531 21.21 -13.22 1.08
N THR A 532 20.46 -13.91 1.94
CA THR A 532 19.61 -13.33 3.00
C THR A 532 20.07 -13.73 4.41
N ASP A 533 21.21 -14.41 4.55
CA ASP A 533 21.63 -15.04 5.81
C ASP A 533 22.36 -14.06 6.75
N VAL A 534 21.58 -13.41 7.62
CA VAL A 534 22.09 -12.49 8.64
C VAL A 534 22.96 -13.21 9.68
N ILE A 535 22.54 -14.40 10.13
CA ILE A 535 23.25 -15.17 11.16
C ILE A 535 24.63 -15.56 10.65
N ALA A 536 24.72 -16.12 9.45
CA ALA A 536 25.99 -16.51 8.85
C ALA A 536 26.91 -15.29 8.66
N TYR A 537 26.37 -14.16 8.17
CA TYR A 537 27.15 -12.94 8.01
C TYR A 537 27.72 -12.44 9.33
N LEU A 538 26.88 -12.29 10.36
CA LEU A 538 27.30 -11.77 11.68
C LEU A 538 28.26 -12.71 12.39
N THR A 539 28.02 -14.02 12.34
CA THR A 539 28.92 -15.03 12.92
C THR A 539 30.32 -14.93 12.30
N ALA A 540 30.41 -14.74 10.98
CA ALA A 540 31.69 -14.52 10.31
C ALA A 540 32.40 -13.21 10.72
N GLN A 541 31.65 -12.20 11.19
CA GLN A 541 32.24 -10.96 11.73
C GLN A 541 32.76 -11.11 13.16
N ILE A 542 32.15 -11.98 13.97
CA ILE A 542 32.58 -12.28 15.34
C ILE A 542 33.87 -13.12 15.33
N HIS A 543 33.99 -14.06 14.37
CA HIS A 543 35.14 -14.96 14.26
C HIS A 543 35.88 -14.84 12.90
N PRO A 544 36.52 -13.69 12.60
CA PRO A 544 37.13 -13.46 11.29
C PRO A 544 38.33 -14.38 10.98
N ALA A 545 38.94 -15.00 11.99
CA ALA A 545 40.13 -15.85 11.83
C ALA A 545 39.85 -17.30 11.39
N GLN A 546 38.57 -17.74 11.36
CA GLN A 546 38.21 -19.14 11.01
C GLN A 546 37.69 -19.33 9.59
N THR A 547 37.37 -18.24 8.87
CA THR A 547 36.79 -18.30 7.51
C THR A 547 37.83 -18.31 6.38
N GLY A 548 39.11 -18.08 6.68
CA GLY A 548 40.21 -18.09 5.70
C GLY A 548 40.78 -19.48 5.34
N ALA A 549 40.26 -20.57 5.91
CA ALA A 549 40.82 -21.93 5.75
C ALA A 549 40.04 -22.84 4.79
N ALA A 550 38.95 -22.37 4.16
CA ALA A 550 38.06 -23.20 3.34
C ALA A 550 38.01 -22.84 1.84
N SER A 551 39.03 -22.15 1.32
CA SER A 551 39.16 -21.81 -0.11
C SER A 551 40.42 -22.41 -0.75
N GLY A 552 40.82 -23.59 -0.30
CA GLY A 552 41.79 -24.43 -0.99
C GLY A 552 41.33 -25.87 -0.97
N PHE A 553 40.51 -26.26 -1.97
CA PHE A 553 40.59 -27.49 -2.75
C PHE A 553 39.62 -27.43 -3.93
#